data_AF-A0A1H3IT69-F1
#
_entry.id   AF-A0A1H3IT69-F1
#
_cell.length_a   1.000
_cell.length_b   1.000
_cell.length_c   1.000
_cell.angle_alpha   90.00
_cell.angle_beta   90.00
_cell.angle_gamma   90.00
#
_symmetry.space_group_name_H-M   'P 1'
#
loop_
_entity.id
_entity.type
_entity.pdbx_description
1 polymer ?
#
loop_
_entity_poly.entity_id
_entity_poly.type
_entity_poly.pdbx_seq_one_letter_code
_entity_poly.pdbx_strand_id
1 'polypeptide(L)' 'MTIRDVPDETRDELAARASRAGQSLQEYVRGQLTELARRPSPDDLWARVEQRVRATASRLPADTILEARDADRA' A
#
# COMPACT_ATOMS: atom_id res chain seq x y z
N MET A 1 7.74 -16.05 -11.74
CA MET A 1 7.12 -16.47 -10.47
C MET A 1 6.03 -17.48 -10.81
N THR A 2 6.02 -18.64 -10.15
CA THR A 2 5.02 -19.70 -10.38
C THR A 2 4.33 -20.00 -9.06
N ILE A 3 2.99 -19.94 -9.05
CA ILE A 3 2.18 -20.28 -7.87
C ILE A 3 1.73 -21.73 -8.07
N ARG A 4 2.10 -22.60 -7.14
CA ARG A 4 1.75 -24.03 -7.16
C ARG A 4 0.49 -24.27 -6.34
N ASP A 5 -0.14 -25.42 -6.60
CA ASP A 5 -1.28 -25.92 -5.82
C ASP A 5 -2.47 -24.96 -5.75
N VAL A 6 -2.68 -24.18 -6.83
CA VAL A 6 -3.88 -23.36 -6.99
C VAL A 6 -5.04 -24.27 -7.39
N PRO A 7 -6.15 -24.29 -6.63
CA PRO A 7 -7.34 -25.07 -7.02
C PRO A 7 -7.81 -24.70 -8.43
N ASP A 8 -8.18 -25.70 -9.23
CA ASP A 8 -8.59 -25.49 -10.63
C ASP A 8 -9.75 -24.50 -10.74
N GLU A 9 -10.74 -24.60 -9.85
CA GLU A 9 -11.86 -23.65 -9.75
C GLU A 9 -11.41 -22.19 -9.57
N THR A 10 -10.36 -21.96 -8.78
CA THR A 10 -9.82 -20.62 -8.55
C THR A 10 -9.08 -20.13 -9.79
N ARG A 11 -8.29 -21.00 -10.42
CA ARG A 11 -7.60 -20.66 -11.67
C ARG A 11 -8.60 -20.31 -12.77
N ASP A 12 -9.66 -21.09 -12.91
CA ASP A 12 -10.64 -20.94 -13.98
C ASP A 12 -11.48 -19.67 -13.78
N GLU A 13 -11.86 -19.34 -12.55
CA GLU A 13 -12.53 -18.07 -12.23
C GLU A 13 -11.62 -16.87 -12.50
N LEU A 14 -10.33 -16.94 -12.14
CA LEU A 14 -9.36 -15.89 -12.47
C LEU A 14 -9.15 -15.73 -13.99
N ALA A 15 -9.13 -16.84 -14.74
CA ALA A 15 -9.05 -16.82 -16.19
C ALA A 15 -10.29 -16.18 -16.82
N ALA A 16 -11.48 -16.49 -16.30
CA ALA A 16 -12.73 -15.88 -16.73
C ALA A 16 -12.74 -14.37 -16.45
N ARG A 17 -12.24 -13.92 -15.29
CA ARG A 17 -12.09 -12.49 -14.98
C ARG A 17 -11.09 -11.80 -15.90
N ALA A 18 -9.94 -12.42 -16.16
CA ALA A 18 -8.94 -11.89 -17.07
C ALA A 18 -9.49 -11.73 -18.49
N SER A 19 -10.22 -12.73 -18.99
CA SER A 19 -10.90 -12.68 -20.29
C SER A 19 -11.92 -11.54 -20.35
N ARG A 20 -12.75 -11.36 -19.33
CA ARG A 20 -13.70 -10.22 -19.24
C ARG A 20 -12.99 -8.86 -19.23
N ALA A 21 -11.77 -8.79 -18.69
CA ALA A 21 -10.96 -7.58 -18.66
C ALA A 21 -10.11 -7.38 -19.95
N GLY A 22 -10.17 -8.31 -20.92
CA GLY A 22 -9.34 -8.25 -22.13
C GLY A 22 -7.85 -8.44 -21.86
N GLN A 23 -7.50 -9.15 -20.79
CA GLN A 23 -6.12 -9.37 -20.34
C GLN A 23 -5.77 -10.86 -20.37
N SER A 24 -4.48 -11.19 -20.52
CA SER A 24 -4.03 -12.55 -20.22
C SER A 24 -4.16 -12.83 -18.71
N LEU A 25 -4.29 -14.10 -18.33
CA LEU A 25 -4.37 -14.51 -16.91
C LEU A 25 -3.17 -13.98 -16.11
N GLN A 26 -1.96 -14.03 -16.68
CA GLN A 26 -0.77 -13.53 -16.01
C GLN A 26 -0.79 -12.02 -15.78
N GLU A 27 -1.25 -11.23 -16.76
CA GLU A 27 -1.34 -9.78 -16.62
C GLU A 27 -2.37 -9.39 -15.57
N TYR A 28 -3.54 -10.04 -15.58
CA TYR A 28 -4.59 -9.81 -14.60
C TYR A 28 -4.10 -10.10 -13.18
N VAL A 29 -3.51 -11.28 -12.95
CA VAL A 29 -2.99 -11.67 -11.64
C VAL A 29 -1.86 -10.76 -11.18
N ARG A 30 -0.94 -10.37 -12.07
CA ARG A 30 0.11 -9.39 -11.75
C ARG A 30 -0.47 -8.06 -11.29
N GLY A 31 -1.51 -7.57 -11.96
CA GLY A 31 -2.22 -6.35 -11.57
C GLY A 31 -2.82 -6.47 -10.17
N GLN A 32 -3.53 -7.58 -9.90
CA GLN A 32 -4.11 -7.83 -8.57
C GLN A 32 -3.05 -7.90 -7.47
N LEU A 33 -1.93 -8.58 -7.70
CA LEU A 33 -0.81 -8.64 -6.74
C LEU A 33 -0.16 -7.26 -6.51
N THR A 34 -0.09 -6.43 -7.56
CA THR A 34 0.44 -5.07 -7.45
C THR A 34 -0.48 -4.21 -6.60
N GLU A 35 -1.80 -4.27 -6.81
CA GLU A 35 -2.76 -3.55 -5.99
C GLU A 35 -2.78 -4.05 -4.54
N LEU A 36 -2.62 -5.35 -4.32
CA LEU A 36 -2.47 -5.92 -2.98
C LEU A 36 -1.23 -5.34 -2.28
N ALA A 37 -0.09 -5.27 -2.97
CA ALA A 37 1.14 -4.73 -2.43
C ALA A 37 1.12 -3.21 -2.21
N ARG A 38 0.24 -2.47 -2.90
CA ARG A 38 0.10 -1.01 -2.73
C ARG A 38 -0.46 -0.60 -1.38
N ARG A 39 -1.18 -1.49 -0.68
CA ARG A 39 -1.68 -1.24 0.67
C ARG A 39 -0.74 -1.90 1.68
N PRO A 40 0.25 -1.18 2.23
CA PRO A 40 1.06 -1.71 3.31
C PRO A 40 0.16 -2.10 4.49
N SER A 41 0.54 -3.16 5.21
CA SER A 41 -0.11 -3.44 6.48
C SER A 41 0.04 -2.25 7.43
N PRO A 42 -0.84 -2.08 8.43
CA PRO A 42 -0.65 -1.06 9.45
C PRO A 42 0.74 -1.13 10.11
N ASP A 43 1.28 -2.33 10.30
CA ASP A 43 2.59 -2.55 10.88
C ASP A 43 3.72 -2.06 9.95
N ASP A 44 3.62 -2.35 8.64
CA ASP A 44 4.57 -1.84 7.65
C ASP A 44 4.52 -0.31 7.54
N LEU A 45 3.32 0.27 7.68
CA LEU A 45 3.13 1.71 7.72
C LEU A 45 3.86 2.31 8.92
N TRP A 46 3.66 1.76 10.12
CA TRP A 46 4.31 2.26 11.34
C TRP A 46 5.83 2.11 11.29
N ALA A 47 6.34 0.99 10.80
CA ALA A 47 7.77 0.80 10.58
C ALA A 47 8.35 1.87 9.64
N ARG A 48 7.62 2.23 8.58
CA ARG A 48 8.01 3.29 7.64
C ARG A 48 7.95 4.68 8.28
N VAL A 49 6.95 4.96 9.12
CA VAL A 49 6.83 6.23 9.87
C VAL A 49 8.02 6.37 10.82
N GLU A 50 8.32 5.36 11.63
CA GLU A 50 9.46 5.38 12.54
C GLU A 50 10.77 5.61 11.80
N GLN A 51 11.00 4.89 10.71
CA GLN A 51 12.22 5.03 9.92
C GLN A 51 12.35 6.44 9.34
N ARG A 52 11.25 7.04 8.88
CA ARG A 52 11.24 8.41 8.36
C ARG A 52 11.50 9.45 9.46
N VAL A 53 10.87 9.30 10.63
CA VAL A 53 11.12 10.20 11.79
C VAL A 53 12.59 10.15 12.19
N ARG A 54 13.18 8.95 12.26
CA ARG A 54 14.61 8.78 12.58
C ARG A 54 15.52 9.41 11.51
N ALA A 55 15.20 9.23 10.22
CA ALA A 55 16.03 9.72 9.12
C ALA A 55 15.96 11.25 8.94
N THR A 56 14.80 11.87 9.13
CA THR A 56 14.63 13.32 8.93
C THR A 56 15.13 14.13 10.11
N ALA A 57 15.22 13.54 11.31
CA ALA A 57 15.67 14.20 12.55
C ALA A 57 14.98 15.54 12.88
N SER A 58 13.88 15.90 12.20
CA SER A 58 13.15 17.12 12.51
C SER A 58 12.43 16.94 13.83
N ARG A 59 12.66 17.88 14.75
CA ARG A 59 11.94 17.99 16.01
C ARG A 59 11.28 19.35 16.00
N LEU A 60 9.95 19.38 16.09
CA LEU A 60 9.20 20.59 16.38
C LEU A 60 8.82 20.58 17.86
N PRO A 61 9.26 21.58 18.64
CA PRO A 61 8.78 21.77 20.00
C PRO A 61 7.27 22.03 20.01
N ALA A 62 6.60 21.57 21.06
CA ALA A 62 5.17 21.81 21.24
C ALA A 62 4.82 23.30 21.23
N ASP A 63 5.67 24.13 21.85
CA ASP A 63 5.47 25.58 21.93
C ASP A 63 5.44 26.23 20.54
N THR A 64 6.36 25.84 19.65
CA THR A 64 6.39 26.34 18.26
C THR A 64 5.12 25.95 17.48
N ILE A 65 4.55 24.77 17.76
CA ILE A 65 3.30 24.33 17.12
C ILE A 65 2.12 25.17 17.62
N LEU A 66 2.08 25.45 18.93
CA LEU A 66 1.02 26.25 19.55
C LEU A 66 1.07 27.71 19.07
N GLU A 67 2.26 28.30 19.01
CA GLU A 67 2.48 29.64 18.47
C GLU A 67 2.03 29.76 17.01
N ALA A 68 2.42 28.83 16.15
CA ALA A 68 1.99 28.83 14.75
C ALA A 68 0.47 28.68 14.60
N ARG A 69 -0.15 27.84 15.43
CA ARG A 69 -1.61 27.63 15.43
C ARG A 69 -2.37 28.88 15.89
N ASP A 70 -1.86 29.55 16.91
CA ASP A 70 -2.53 30.71 17.48
C ASP A 70 -2.33 31.96 16.59
N ALA A 71 -1.22 32.05 15.85
CA ALA A 71 -1.00 33.07 14.82
C ALA A 71 -2.00 32.98 13.64
N ASP A 72 -2.45 31.78 13.28
CA ASP A 72 -3.43 31.56 12.19
C ASP A 72 -4.87 31.97 12.58
N ARG A 73 -5.12 32.22 13.88
CA ARG A 73 -6.43 32.64 14.41
C ARG A 73 -6.56 34.14 14.69
N ALA A 74 -5.46 34.90 14.62
CA ALA A 74 -5.42 36.34 14.91
C ALA A 74 -5.76 37.17 13.67
#